data_AF-A0A8J7TLB0-F1
#
_entry.id   AF-A0A8J7TLB0-F1
#
_cell.length_a   1.000
_cell.length_b   1.000
_cell.length_c   1.000
_cell.angle_alpha   90.00
_cell.angle_beta   90.00
_cell.angle_gamma   90.00
#
_symmetry.space_group_name_H-M   'P 1'
#
loop_
_entity.id
_entity.type
_entity.pdbx_description
1 polymer ?
#
loop_
_entity_poly.entity_id
_entity_poly.type
_entity_poly.pdbx_seq_one_letter_code
_entity_poly.pdbx_strand_id
1 'polypeptide(L)'
;MNNLLQINQNCPAPLAVELAALCVSGSVAGNKVRGEFFNYEMAPGKDQCLVITERPQLKQGEAAFGELCSVIIGFFAQGMEVRPSGAIFQDHSIETLLNWLSTETPRKLDLAVPYHKDSHLSLGDLIEINHWLSQKEQAIADLERMPQFTATFPFVDIYAGDYSNLRHRSGHEIFMVWQDNKFAEQHKIDAPAPADELQRKYACFQAGKVYRHKPGLRLDRLGPYRKSRENRQKYAYLLGGLPESEKRRIFRWLADTANDIDYYHDSRGGQVIPEIFEIAFEDKVLTATRDLILRLRKAL
;
A
#
# COMPACT_ATOMS: atom_id res chain seq x y z
N MET A 1 3.33 25.24 19.79
CA MET A 1 2.14 24.37 19.65
C MET A 1 2.56 23.16 18.84
N ASN A 2 2.08 21.97 19.18
CA ASN A 2 2.34 20.78 18.36
C ASN A 2 1.60 20.94 17.02
N ASN A 3 2.18 20.40 15.94
CA ASN A 3 1.47 20.26 14.68
C ASN A 3 0.59 19.02 14.77
N LEU A 4 -0.71 19.18 14.56
CA LEU A 4 -1.71 18.15 14.78
C LEU A 4 -2.66 18.07 13.60
N LEU A 5 -3.07 16.85 13.27
CA LEU A 5 -4.18 16.59 12.37
C LEU A 5 -5.25 15.83 13.15
N GLN A 6 -6.34 16.52 13.47
CA GLN A 6 -7.49 15.91 14.15
C GLN A 6 -8.43 15.33 13.11
N ILE A 7 -8.78 14.06 13.26
CA ILE A 7 -9.64 13.30 12.35
C ILE A 7 -10.97 13.14 13.07
N ASN A 8 -12.07 13.64 12.52
CA ASN A 8 -13.38 13.42 13.12
C ASN A 8 -14.07 12.21 12.49
N GLN A 9 -15.02 11.61 13.21
CA GLN A 9 -15.57 10.26 13.03
C GLN A 9 -14.79 9.15 13.76
N ASN A 10 -15.45 8.02 14.03
CA ASN A 10 -14.91 6.83 14.69
C ASN A 10 -13.86 6.10 13.83
N CYS A 11 -12.89 6.82 13.26
CA CYS A 11 -11.74 6.23 12.59
C CYS A 11 -10.86 5.54 13.64
N PRO A 12 -10.69 4.21 13.58
CA PRO A 12 -9.82 3.52 14.51
C PRO A 12 -8.36 3.95 14.32
N ALA A 13 -7.61 4.08 15.40
CA ALA A 13 -6.18 4.43 15.34
C ALA A 13 -5.37 3.56 14.34
N PRO A 14 -5.56 2.23 14.26
CA PRO A 14 -4.91 1.40 13.23
C PRO A 14 -5.17 1.86 11.80
N LEU A 15 -6.42 2.24 11.50
CA LEU A 15 -6.81 2.70 10.17
C LEU A 15 -6.15 4.04 9.83
N ALA A 16 -6.13 4.96 10.79
CA ALA A 16 -5.50 6.26 10.60
C ALA A 16 -3.99 6.14 10.31
N VAL A 17 -3.30 5.24 11.00
CA VAL A 17 -1.87 4.97 10.79
C VAL A 17 -1.61 4.43 9.39
N GLU A 18 -2.31 3.37 8.98
CA GLU A 18 -2.09 2.75 7.66
C GLU A 18 -2.48 3.67 6.50
N LEU A 19 -3.59 4.40 6.64
CA LEU A 19 -4.01 5.36 5.60
C LEU A 19 -3.00 6.49 5.47
N ALA A 20 -2.52 7.05 6.58
CA ALA A 20 -1.47 8.08 6.53
C ALA A 20 -0.21 7.53 5.85
N ALA A 21 0.22 6.31 6.19
CA ALA A 21 1.36 5.66 5.55
C ALA A 21 1.17 5.46 4.04
N LEU A 22 0.00 5.00 3.59
CA LEU A 22 -0.31 4.85 2.16
C LEU A 22 -0.28 6.19 1.41
N CYS A 23 -0.82 7.25 2.01
CA CYS A 23 -0.84 8.59 1.42
C CYS A 23 0.57 9.16 1.16
N VAL A 24 1.52 8.84 2.03
CA VAL A 24 2.90 9.35 1.94
C VAL A 24 3.88 8.30 1.40
N SER A 25 3.39 7.12 0.98
CA SER A 25 4.23 5.97 0.63
C SER A 25 5.28 5.66 1.72
N GLY A 26 4.90 5.84 2.99
CA GLY A 26 5.74 5.69 4.17
C GLY A 26 5.77 4.27 4.75
N SER A 27 6.49 4.09 5.85
CA SER A 27 6.47 2.86 6.64
C SER A 27 5.76 3.05 7.99
N VAL A 28 5.09 2.02 8.45
CA VAL A 28 4.42 1.95 9.75
C VAL A 28 5.32 1.22 10.75
N ALA A 29 5.41 1.75 11.96
CA ALA A 29 6.11 1.16 13.09
C ALA A 29 5.25 1.35 14.35
N GLY A 30 4.42 0.36 14.69
CA GLY A 30 3.43 0.50 15.76
C GLY A 30 2.37 1.55 15.40
N ASN A 31 2.31 2.61 16.22
CA ASN A 31 1.41 3.75 16.05
C ASN A 31 2.05 4.93 15.28
N LYS A 32 3.26 4.72 14.72
CA LYS A 32 4.05 5.75 14.04
C LYS A 32 4.13 5.46 12.54
N VAL A 33 4.12 6.52 11.76
CA VAL A 33 4.35 6.53 10.32
C VAL A 33 5.61 7.34 10.04
N ARG A 34 6.52 6.75 9.26
CA ARG A 34 7.69 7.43 8.73
C ARG A 34 7.40 7.84 7.29
N GLY A 35 7.07 9.10 7.08
CA GLY A 35 7.00 9.73 5.76
C GLY A 35 8.38 10.15 5.26
N GLU A 36 8.40 10.81 4.11
CA GLU A 36 9.63 11.35 3.52
C GLU A 36 10.08 12.59 4.30
N PHE A 37 9.15 13.53 4.52
CA PHE A 37 9.42 14.81 5.17
C PHE A 37 8.96 14.86 6.64
N PHE A 38 7.89 14.14 6.98
CA PHE A 38 7.32 14.17 8.31
C PHE A 38 7.20 12.77 8.93
N ASN A 39 7.24 12.71 10.25
CA ASN A 39 6.71 11.57 10.99
C ASN A 39 5.30 11.92 11.49
N TYR A 40 4.42 10.93 11.44
CA TYR A 40 3.06 11.01 11.97
C TYR A 40 2.95 10.00 13.10
N GLU A 41 2.40 10.39 14.23
CA GLU A 41 2.24 9.49 15.37
C GLU A 41 0.85 9.66 15.95
N MET A 42 0.13 8.55 16.13
CA MET A 42 -1.15 8.63 16.86
C MET A 42 -0.88 9.09 18.29
N ALA A 43 -1.52 10.21 18.65
CA ALA A 43 -1.37 10.82 19.96
C ALA A 43 -1.84 9.84 21.06
N PRO A 44 -1.04 9.61 22.10
CA PRO A 44 -1.42 8.72 23.20
C PRO A 44 -2.76 9.15 23.83
N GLY A 45 -3.70 8.19 23.96
CA GLY A 45 -5.03 8.43 24.53
C GLY A 45 -5.97 9.27 23.66
N LYS A 46 -5.63 9.52 22.40
CA LYS A 46 -6.48 10.22 21.42
C LYS A 46 -6.49 9.46 20.11
N ASP A 47 -7.46 8.55 19.95
CA ASP A 47 -7.58 7.61 18.83
C ASP A 47 -7.80 8.26 17.45
N GLN A 48 -7.79 9.59 17.38
CA GLN A 48 -8.24 10.40 16.25
C GLN A 48 -7.34 11.63 16.02
N CYS A 49 -6.11 11.61 16.53
CA CYS A 49 -5.20 12.74 16.39
C CYS A 49 -3.80 12.28 16.03
N LEU A 50 -3.31 12.72 14.88
CA LEU A 50 -1.93 12.52 14.45
C LEU A 50 -1.08 13.72 14.88
N VAL A 51 -0.03 13.47 15.65
CA VAL A 51 1.04 14.43 15.93
C VAL A 51 2.04 14.37 14.80
N ILE A 52 2.39 15.53 14.26
CA ILE A 52 3.28 15.66 13.11
C ILE A 52 4.59 16.30 13.56
N THR A 53 5.69 15.62 13.28
CA THR A 53 7.04 16.10 13.58
C THR A 53 7.88 16.15 12.31
N GLU A 54 8.59 17.25 12.12
CA GLU A 54 9.48 17.43 10.98
C GLU A 54 10.71 16.52 11.08
N ARG A 55 11.15 15.97 9.94
CA ARG A 55 12.39 15.21 9.90
C ARG A 55 13.60 16.14 9.72
N PRO A 56 14.75 15.86 10.36
CA PRO A 56 15.93 16.74 10.33
C PRO A 56 16.62 16.90 8.96
N GLN A 57 16.15 16.21 7.93
CA GLN A 57 16.82 16.10 6.63
C GLN A 57 15.82 16.40 5.51
N LEU A 58 15.85 17.64 5.01
CA LEU A 58 15.49 18.12 3.65
C LEU A 58 14.99 19.56 3.73
N LYS A 59 15.33 20.38 2.74
CA LYS A 59 14.82 21.76 2.64
C LYS A 59 13.30 21.70 2.51
N GLN A 60 12.58 22.35 3.42
CA GLN A 60 11.14 22.57 3.33
C GLN A 60 10.81 23.27 2.00
N GLY A 61 9.71 22.87 1.35
CA GLY A 61 9.30 23.38 0.05
C GLY A 61 8.03 22.68 -0.47
N GLU A 62 7.75 22.81 -1.77
CA GLU A 62 6.53 22.27 -2.41
C GLU A 62 6.32 20.76 -2.17
N ALA A 63 7.39 19.97 -2.09
CA ALA A 63 7.32 18.53 -1.85
C ALA A 63 6.80 18.19 -0.44
N ALA A 64 7.28 18.90 0.59
CA ALA A 64 6.79 18.74 1.96
C ALA A 64 5.32 19.16 2.08
N PHE A 65 4.95 20.28 1.45
CA PHE A 65 3.54 20.69 1.36
C PHE A 65 2.68 19.63 0.65
N GLY A 66 3.20 19.05 -0.44
CA GLY A 66 2.57 17.95 -1.17
C GLY A 66 2.29 16.74 -0.28
N GLU A 67 3.22 16.37 0.61
CA GLU A 67 3.03 15.28 1.57
C GLU A 67 1.88 15.56 2.55
N LEU A 68 1.84 16.76 3.15
CA LEU A 68 0.75 17.16 4.05
C LEU A 68 -0.60 17.15 3.34
N CYS A 69 -0.65 17.66 2.10
CA CYS A 69 -1.85 17.62 1.27
C CYS A 69 -2.30 16.19 0.98
N SER A 70 -1.36 15.28 0.65
CA SER A 70 -1.68 13.87 0.40
C SER A 70 -2.36 13.22 1.60
N VAL A 71 -1.91 13.50 2.82
CA VAL A 71 -2.54 12.96 4.03
C VAL A 71 -3.96 13.52 4.19
N ILE A 72 -4.13 14.85 4.16
CA ILE A 72 -5.44 15.52 4.31
C ILE A 72 -6.44 15.02 3.25
N ILE A 73 -6.03 15.03 1.99
CA ILE A 73 -6.86 14.60 0.85
C ILE A 73 -7.21 13.11 0.97
N GLY A 74 -6.25 12.28 1.38
CA GLY A 74 -6.48 10.84 1.52
C GLY A 74 -7.51 10.50 2.60
N PHE A 75 -7.46 11.17 3.76
CA PHE A 75 -8.49 11.04 4.79
C PHE A 75 -9.86 11.47 4.26
N PHE A 76 -9.94 12.65 3.63
CA PHE A 76 -11.18 13.14 3.05
C PHE A 76 -11.76 12.19 1.98
N ALA A 77 -10.90 11.64 1.11
CA ALA A 77 -11.29 10.72 0.05
C ALA A 77 -11.96 9.44 0.58
N GLN A 78 -11.70 9.07 1.84
CA GLN A 78 -12.29 7.91 2.51
C GLN A 78 -13.42 8.27 3.48
N GLY A 79 -13.87 9.53 3.47
CA GLY A 79 -15.03 9.97 4.23
C GLY A 79 -14.74 10.58 5.60
N MET A 80 -13.49 10.82 5.95
CA MET A 80 -13.11 11.38 7.24
C MET A 80 -12.83 12.88 7.11
N GLU A 81 -13.38 13.71 8.01
CA GLU A 81 -13.00 15.12 8.03
C GLU A 81 -11.75 15.33 8.87
N VAL A 82 -10.94 16.29 8.43
CA VAL A 82 -9.61 16.54 8.97
C VAL A 82 -9.49 18.02 9.33
N ARG A 83 -9.02 18.29 10.54
CA ARG A 83 -8.80 19.62 11.09
C ARG A 83 -7.32 19.77 11.43
N PRO A 84 -6.52 20.37 10.52
CA PRO A 84 -5.12 20.64 10.78
C PRO A 84 -4.97 21.81 11.75
N SER A 85 -3.96 21.77 12.62
CA SER A 85 -3.59 22.86 13.51
C SER A 85 -2.09 22.83 13.82
N GLY A 86 -1.47 24.00 14.01
CA GLY A 86 -0.03 24.13 14.24
C GLY A 86 0.65 25.01 13.20
N ALA A 87 1.95 25.27 13.41
CA ALA A 87 2.72 26.23 12.63
C ALA A 87 2.88 25.81 11.16
N ILE A 88 3.01 24.50 10.88
CA ILE A 88 3.21 23.98 9.52
C ILE A 88 1.98 24.13 8.61
N PHE A 89 0.83 24.50 9.19
CA PHE A 89 -0.44 24.66 8.47
C PHE A 89 -0.87 26.12 8.34
N GLN A 90 -0.07 27.09 8.79
CA GLN A 90 -0.41 28.52 8.75
C GLN A 90 -0.31 29.14 7.34
N ASP A 91 0.10 28.35 6.35
CA ASP A 91 0.09 28.76 4.95
C ASP A 91 -1.36 28.83 4.41
N HIS A 92 -1.68 29.90 3.67
CA HIS A 92 -2.99 30.13 3.03
C HIS A 92 -3.34 29.02 2.02
N SER A 93 -2.34 28.26 1.56
CA SER A 93 -2.50 27.11 0.68
C SER A 93 -3.30 25.95 1.32
N ILE A 94 -3.23 25.75 2.65
CA ILE A 94 -4.01 24.72 3.37
C ILE A 94 -5.47 25.14 3.50
N GLU A 95 -5.75 26.40 3.83
CA GLU A 95 -7.11 26.91 3.92
C GLU A 95 -7.83 26.79 2.55
N THR A 96 -7.12 27.11 1.47
CA THR A 96 -7.62 26.93 0.10
C THR A 96 -7.95 25.47 -0.19
N LEU A 97 -7.09 24.53 0.22
CA LEU A 97 -7.34 23.10 0.07
C LEU A 97 -8.59 22.66 0.85
N LEU A 98 -8.71 23.05 2.12
CA LEU A 98 -9.85 22.66 2.96
C LEU A 98 -11.16 23.22 2.43
N ASN A 99 -11.16 24.47 1.97
CA ASN A 99 -12.33 25.08 1.32
C ASN A 99 -12.70 24.34 0.03
N TRP A 100 -11.72 23.98 -0.81
CA TRP A 100 -11.97 23.18 -2.01
C TRP A 100 -12.56 21.80 -1.66
N LEU A 101 -11.97 21.09 -0.70
CA LEU A 101 -12.46 19.79 -0.24
C LEU A 101 -13.90 19.89 0.29
N SER A 102 -14.26 20.97 0.98
CA SER A 102 -15.63 21.17 1.48
C SER A 102 -16.69 21.22 0.37
N THR A 103 -16.28 21.51 -0.87
CA THR A 103 -17.16 21.50 -2.05
C THR A 103 -17.19 20.15 -2.77
N GLU A 104 -16.23 19.28 -2.50
CA GLU A 104 -16.22 17.91 -3.03
C GLU A 104 -17.16 17.01 -2.21
N THR A 105 -17.74 15.99 -2.84
CA THR A 105 -18.52 14.99 -2.11
C THR A 105 -17.59 13.90 -1.60
N PRO A 106 -17.40 13.76 -0.27
CA PRO A 106 -16.56 12.71 0.27
C PRO A 106 -17.23 11.34 0.04
N ARG A 107 -16.42 10.28 -0.02
CA ARG A 107 -16.97 8.92 0.05
C ARG A 107 -17.58 8.67 1.42
N LYS A 108 -18.52 7.74 1.50
CA LYS A 108 -18.95 7.22 2.80
C LYS A 108 -17.89 6.25 3.30
N LEU A 109 -17.51 6.37 4.57
CA LEU A 109 -16.63 5.39 5.23
C LEU A 109 -17.29 4.01 5.19
N ASP A 110 -16.64 3.07 4.52
CA ASP A 110 -17.07 1.67 4.40
C ASP A 110 -15.85 0.76 4.49
N LEU A 111 -15.82 -0.08 5.54
CA LEU A 111 -14.68 -0.94 5.82
C LEU A 111 -14.57 -2.12 4.85
N ALA A 112 -15.65 -2.50 4.18
CA ALA A 112 -15.68 -3.68 3.31
C ALA A 112 -15.32 -3.34 1.85
N VAL A 113 -15.36 -2.07 1.46
CA VAL A 113 -15.13 -1.65 0.07
C VAL A 113 -13.65 -1.32 -0.14
N PRO A 114 -13.07 -1.67 -1.32
CA PRO A 114 -11.72 -1.25 -1.64
C PRO A 114 -11.52 0.26 -1.53
N TYR A 115 -10.44 0.69 -0.86
CA TYR A 115 -10.19 2.11 -0.63
C TYR A 115 -9.83 2.85 -1.95
N HIS A 116 -9.36 2.11 -2.96
CA HIS A 116 -8.97 2.63 -4.26
C HIS A 116 -9.46 1.71 -5.38
N LYS A 117 -9.91 2.30 -6.49
CA LYS A 117 -10.53 1.57 -7.63
C LYS A 117 -9.58 0.56 -8.31
N ASP A 118 -8.29 0.84 -8.21
CA ASP A 118 -7.21 0.04 -8.78
C ASP A 118 -6.58 -0.90 -7.74
N SER A 119 -7.33 -1.27 -6.70
CA SER A 119 -6.88 -2.15 -5.63
C SER A 119 -8.03 -3.04 -5.15
N HIS A 120 -7.67 -4.21 -4.59
CA HIS A 120 -8.58 -5.07 -3.84
C HIS A 120 -8.42 -4.90 -2.32
N LEU A 121 -7.57 -3.98 -1.85
CA LEU A 121 -7.44 -3.65 -0.43
C LEU A 121 -8.61 -2.78 0.04
N SER A 122 -9.36 -3.28 1.00
CA SER A 122 -10.37 -2.54 1.75
C SER A 122 -9.78 -1.77 2.93
N LEU A 123 -10.56 -0.86 3.52
CA LEU A 123 -10.15 -0.19 4.76
C LEU A 123 -10.07 -1.16 5.94
N GLY A 124 -10.93 -2.19 5.96
CA GLY A 124 -10.86 -3.28 6.95
C GLY A 124 -9.56 -4.07 6.86
N ASP A 125 -9.07 -4.35 5.64
CA ASP A 125 -7.79 -5.02 5.44
C ASP A 125 -6.63 -4.21 6.02
N LEU A 126 -6.66 -2.88 5.94
CA LEU A 126 -5.63 -2.03 6.55
C LEU A 126 -5.59 -2.19 8.07
N ILE A 127 -6.75 -2.20 8.72
CA ILE A 127 -6.84 -2.44 10.17
C ILE A 127 -6.26 -3.80 10.53
N GLU A 128 -6.57 -4.84 9.75
CA GLU A 128 -6.08 -6.20 9.98
C GLU A 128 -4.57 -6.32 9.75
N ILE A 129 -4.04 -5.70 8.68
CA ILE A 129 -2.59 -5.64 8.41
C ILE A 129 -1.87 -4.97 9.58
N ASN A 130 -2.39 -3.83 10.04
CA ASN A 130 -1.84 -3.14 11.20
C ASN A 130 -1.86 -4.05 12.43
N HIS A 131 -2.98 -4.72 12.71
CA HIS A 131 -3.11 -5.62 13.85
C HIS A 131 -2.01 -6.70 13.87
N TRP A 132 -1.75 -7.34 12.73
CA TRP A 132 -0.74 -8.40 12.64
C TRP A 132 0.70 -7.89 12.72
N LEU A 133 1.00 -6.71 12.15
CA LEU A 133 2.37 -6.30 11.89
C LEU A 133 2.87 -5.18 12.82
N SER A 134 1.97 -4.46 13.50
CA SER A 134 2.34 -3.30 14.32
C SER A 134 2.57 -3.63 15.81
N GLN A 135 2.35 -4.88 16.25
CA GLN A 135 2.59 -5.34 17.62
C GLN A 135 3.73 -6.37 17.70
N LYS A 136 4.78 -6.04 18.47
CA LYS A 136 6.07 -6.75 18.51
C LYS A 136 6.12 -7.97 19.45
N GLU A 137 5.08 -8.79 19.49
CA GLU A 137 4.99 -9.80 20.55
C GLU A 137 5.20 -11.24 20.07
N GLN A 138 5.10 -11.49 18.76
CA GLN A 138 5.15 -12.83 18.21
C GLN A 138 6.15 -12.93 17.05
N ALA A 139 6.93 -14.00 17.05
CA ALA A 139 7.84 -14.29 15.95
C ALA A 139 7.03 -14.73 14.72
N ILE A 140 7.48 -14.32 13.53
CA ILE A 140 6.82 -14.66 12.26
C ILE A 140 6.68 -16.17 12.05
N ALA A 141 7.64 -16.97 12.51
CA ALA A 141 7.58 -18.44 12.47
C ALA A 141 6.41 -19.04 13.28
N ASP A 142 5.95 -18.34 14.32
CA ASP A 142 4.78 -18.75 15.10
C ASP A 142 3.49 -18.27 14.44
N LEU A 143 3.49 -17.04 13.90
CA LEU A 143 2.37 -16.47 13.14
C LEU A 143 2.02 -17.32 11.91
N GLU A 144 3.01 -17.82 11.16
CA GLU A 144 2.79 -18.69 10.00
C GLU A 144 2.06 -20.01 10.31
N ARG A 145 2.06 -20.44 11.58
CA ARG A 145 1.30 -21.62 12.01
C ARG A 145 -0.16 -21.30 12.28
N MET A 146 -0.53 -20.02 12.36
CA MET A 146 -1.89 -19.58 12.61
C MET A 146 -2.69 -19.52 11.31
N PRO A 147 -3.82 -20.26 11.20
CA PRO A 147 -4.66 -20.23 10.00
C PRO A 147 -5.14 -18.82 9.64
N GLN A 148 -5.49 -18.01 10.63
CA GLN A 148 -5.97 -16.64 10.44
C GLN A 148 -4.88 -15.77 9.79
N PHE A 149 -3.64 -15.83 10.29
CA PHE A 149 -2.52 -15.09 9.73
C PHE A 149 -2.27 -15.52 8.28
N THR A 150 -2.25 -16.82 8.00
CA THR A 150 -2.05 -17.32 6.62
C THR A 150 -3.23 -17.05 5.68
N ALA A 151 -4.42 -16.75 6.21
CA ALA A 151 -5.54 -16.25 5.41
C ALA A 151 -5.36 -14.77 5.05
N THR A 152 -4.82 -13.96 5.95
CA THR A 152 -4.45 -12.55 5.69
C THR A 152 -3.25 -12.43 4.75
N PHE A 153 -2.21 -13.23 5.01
CA PHE A 153 -0.98 -13.30 4.25
C PHE A 153 -0.78 -14.72 3.70
N PRO A 154 -1.38 -15.05 2.55
CA PRO A 154 -1.25 -16.38 1.94
C PRO A 154 0.19 -16.75 1.58
N PHE A 155 1.11 -15.79 1.59
CA PHE A 155 2.51 -16.02 1.30
C PHE A 155 3.42 -15.14 2.15
N VAL A 156 4.41 -15.80 2.74
CA VAL A 156 5.55 -15.21 3.47
C VAL A 156 6.79 -15.58 2.67
N ASP A 157 7.52 -14.58 2.19
CA ASP A 157 8.72 -14.81 1.40
C ASP A 157 9.92 -15.13 2.30
N ILE A 158 10.72 -16.10 1.88
CA ILE A 158 11.96 -16.49 2.56
C ILE A 158 13.05 -16.51 1.51
N TYR A 159 14.04 -15.63 1.66
CA TYR A 159 15.17 -15.52 0.75
C TYR A 159 16.47 -15.82 1.50
N ALA A 160 17.24 -16.79 1.01
CA ALA A 160 18.49 -17.24 1.63
C ALA A 160 18.37 -17.64 3.12
N GLY A 161 17.19 -18.11 3.55
CA GLY A 161 16.91 -18.50 4.93
C GLY A 161 16.42 -17.35 5.83
N ASP A 162 16.35 -16.13 5.30
CA ASP A 162 15.84 -14.96 6.01
C ASP A 162 14.44 -14.57 5.54
N TYR A 163 13.63 -14.09 6.48
CA TYR A 163 12.31 -13.56 6.18
C TYR A 163 12.42 -12.28 5.37
N SER A 164 11.64 -12.23 4.30
CA SER A 164 11.59 -11.15 3.32
C SER A 164 10.20 -10.49 3.40
N ASN A 165 9.58 -10.19 2.27
CA ASN A 165 8.29 -9.51 2.20
C ASN A 165 7.12 -10.46 2.47
N LEU A 166 5.98 -9.89 2.83
CA LEU A 166 4.72 -10.62 2.88
C LEU A 166 3.88 -10.30 1.64
N ARG A 167 2.97 -11.20 1.27
CA ARG A 167 1.94 -10.89 0.28
C ARG A 167 0.56 -11.03 0.91
N HIS A 168 -0.18 -9.94 0.95
CA HIS A 168 -1.55 -9.91 1.43
C HIS A 168 -2.50 -10.58 0.43
N ARG A 169 -3.63 -11.12 0.90
CA ARG A 169 -4.66 -11.74 0.03
C ARG A 169 -5.17 -10.82 -1.07
N SER A 170 -5.08 -9.51 -0.93
CA SER A 170 -5.38 -8.54 -2.00
C SER A 170 -4.36 -8.54 -3.16
N GLY A 171 -3.35 -9.41 -3.11
CA GLY A 171 -2.26 -9.50 -4.09
C GLY A 171 -1.11 -8.51 -3.84
N HIS A 172 -1.30 -7.55 -2.94
CA HIS A 172 -0.32 -6.50 -2.65
C HIS A 172 0.85 -7.05 -1.83
N GLU A 173 2.06 -6.63 -2.21
CA GLU A 173 3.28 -6.91 -1.46
C GLU A 173 3.40 -5.93 -0.29
N ILE A 174 3.84 -6.45 0.85
CA ILE A 174 4.13 -5.69 2.05
C ILE A 174 5.62 -5.83 2.31
N PHE A 175 6.33 -4.73 2.11
CA PHE A 175 7.75 -4.64 2.41
C PHE A 175 7.95 -4.63 3.90
N MET A 176 8.81 -5.51 4.39
CA MET A 176 9.04 -5.72 5.81
C MET A 176 10.44 -5.25 6.21
N VAL A 177 10.54 -4.69 7.40
CA VAL A 177 11.79 -4.58 8.14
C VAL A 177 11.65 -5.47 9.36
N TRP A 178 12.53 -6.46 9.48
CA TRP A 178 12.53 -7.45 10.55
C TRP A 178 13.58 -7.11 11.60
N GLN A 179 13.17 -7.18 12.86
CA GLN A 179 14.09 -7.20 13.99
C GLN A 179 14.53 -8.65 14.26
N ASP A 180 15.84 -8.87 14.30
CA ASP A 180 16.47 -10.18 14.53
C ASP A 180 15.96 -11.30 13.61
N ASN A 181 15.52 -10.94 12.40
CA ASN A 181 14.88 -11.84 11.43
C ASN A 181 13.69 -12.64 12.05
N LYS A 182 12.96 -12.04 12.99
CA LYS A 182 11.88 -12.71 13.74
C LYS A 182 10.65 -11.85 13.94
N PHE A 183 10.84 -10.59 14.33
CA PHE A 183 9.74 -9.72 14.75
C PHE A 183 9.55 -8.61 13.73
N ALA A 184 8.30 -8.32 13.36
CA ALA A 184 7.99 -7.18 12.50
C ALA A 184 8.41 -5.90 13.23
N GLU A 185 9.38 -5.18 12.67
CA GLU A 185 9.79 -3.89 13.19
C GLU A 185 8.97 -2.78 12.53
N GLN A 186 8.90 -2.84 11.20
CA GLN A 186 8.20 -1.87 10.37
C GLN A 186 7.68 -2.55 9.11
N HIS A 187 6.62 -1.99 8.52
CA HIS A 187 6.11 -2.46 7.24
C HIS A 187 5.69 -1.32 6.33
N LYS A 188 5.64 -1.58 5.03
CA LYS A 188 5.15 -0.66 4.01
C LYS A 188 4.36 -1.42 2.95
N ILE A 189 3.13 -1.00 2.71
CA ILE A 189 2.25 -1.62 1.72
C ILE A 189 2.53 -1.01 0.33
N ASP A 190 2.87 -1.83 -0.67
CA ASP A 190 3.07 -1.36 -2.05
C ASP A 190 1.74 -1.25 -2.80
N ALA A 191 0.97 -0.22 -2.48
CA ALA A 191 -0.36 -0.02 -3.04
C ALA A 191 -0.57 1.41 -3.61
N PRO A 192 -1.64 1.66 -4.38
CA PRO A 192 -2.02 3.01 -4.82
C PRO A 192 -2.29 3.94 -3.64
N ALA A 193 -1.97 5.23 -3.77
CA ALA A 193 -2.23 6.18 -2.69
C ALA A 193 -3.72 6.59 -2.68
N PRO A 194 -4.39 6.60 -1.53
CA PRO A 194 -5.81 7.01 -1.42
C PRO A 194 -6.08 8.42 -1.98
N ALA A 195 -5.08 9.30 -1.89
CA ALA A 195 -5.17 10.69 -2.32
C ALA A 195 -5.02 10.90 -3.83
N ASP A 196 -4.50 9.91 -4.58
CA ASP A 196 -4.00 10.07 -5.95
C ASP A 196 -5.02 10.76 -6.90
N GLU A 197 -6.29 10.37 -6.82
CA GLU A 197 -7.32 10.92 -7.71
C GLU A 197 -7.69 12.35 -7.36
N LEU A 198 -8.00 12.61 -6.09
CA LEU A 198 -8.40 13.94 -5.64
C LEU A 198 -7.22 14.93 -5.70
N GLN A 199 -5.98 14.48 -5.46
CA GLN A 199 -4.81 15.33 -5.59
C GLN A 199 -4.60 15.80 -7.03
N ARG A 200 -4.84 14.92 -8.03
CA ARG A 200 -4.83 15.34 -9.44
C ARG A 200 -5.97 16.31 -9.78
N LYS A 201 -7.16 16.12 -9.20
CA LYS A 201 -8.29 17.06 -9.33
C LYS A 201 -7.92 18.43 -8.76
N TYR A 202 -7.36 18.46 -7.56
CA TYR A 202 -6.93 19.68 -6.88
C TYR A 202 -5.85 20.42 -7.68
N ALA A 203 -4.84 19.71 -8.20
CA ALA A 203 -3.81 20.32 -9.06
C ALA A 203 -4.41 20.94 -10.33
N CYS A 204 -5.44 20.33 -10.94
CA CYS A 204 -6.17 20.93 -12.06
C CYS A 204 -6.96 22.17 -11.64
N PHE A 205 -7.64 22.13 -10.49
CA PHE A 205 -8.34 23.28 -9.92
C PHE A 205 -7.38 24.48 -9.70
N GLN A 206 -6.24 24.24 -9.04
CA GLN A 206 -5.22 25.28 -8.82
C GLN A 206 -4.67 25.86 -10.12
N ALA A 207 -4.57 25.04 -11.17
CA ALA A 207 -4.11 25.48 -12.49
C ALA A 207 -5.21 26.08 -13.38
N GLY A 208 -6.47 26.18 -12.91
CA GLY A 208 -7.60 26.62 -13.72
C GLY A 208 -7.94 25.69 -14.89
N LYS A 209 -7.62 24.39 -14.76
CA LYS A 209 -7.79 23.38 -15.81
C LYS A 209 -8.94 22.43 -15.48
N VAL A 210 -9.54 21.86 -16.53
CA VAL A 210 -10.55 20.80 -16.39
C VAL A 210 -9.87 19.47 -16.11
N TYR A 211 -10.26 18.83 -15.00
CA TYR A 211 -9.80 17.48 -14.67
C TYR A 211 -10.39 16.44 -15.65
N ARG A 212 -9.52 15.61 -16.23
CA ARG A 212 -9.92 14.44 -17.02
C ARG A 212 -9.67 13.18 -16.23
N HIS A 213 -10.72 12.40 -16.00
CA HIS A 213 -10.65 11.17 -15.23
C HIS A 213 -9.62 10.20 -15.81
N LYS A 214 -8.72 9.71 -14.97
CA LYS A 214 -7.74 8.68 -15.36
C LYS A 214 -8.47 7.33 -15.45
N PRO A 215 -8.40 6.62 -16.59
CA PRO A 215 -8.94 5.26 -16.68
C PRO A 215 -8.26 4.35 -15.64
N GLY A 216 -8.98 3.32 -15.21
CA GLY A 216 -8.42 2.33 -14.27
C GLY A 216 -7.28 1.52 -14.85
N LEU A 217 -6.76 0.58 -14.07
CA LEU A 217 -5.66 -0.30 -14.50
C LEU A 217 -5.99 -1.05 -15.79
N ARG A 218 -5.03 -1.02 -16.71
CA ARG A 218 -5.07 -1.73 -17.98
C ARG A 218 -4.28 -3.03 -17.89
N LEU A 219 -4.98 -4.12 -17.62
CA LEU A 219 -4.39 -5.46 -17.49
C LEU A 219 -3.98 -6.08 -18.83
N ASP A 220 -4.35 -5.48 -19.97
CA ASP A 220 -3.85 -5.87 -21.30
C ASP A 220 -2.41 -5.39 -21.55
N ARG A 221 -1.90 -4.49 -20.70
CA ARG A 221 -0.56 -3.88 -20.81
C ARG A 221 0.27 -4.14 -19.56
N LEU A 222 0.53 -5.42 -19.32
CA LEU A 222 1.44 -5.88 -18.27
C LEU A 222 2.87 -5.82 -18.82
N GLY A 223 3.65 -4.88 -18.29
CA GLY A 223 5.10 -4.90 -18.45
C GLY A 223 5.75 -5.77 -17.37
N PRO A 224 7.08 -5.95 -17.42
CA PRO A 224 7.82 -6.71 -16.41
C PRO A 224 7.55 -6.22 -14.99
N TYR A 225 7.26 -7.15 -14.07
CA TYR A 225 6.89 -6.87 -12.67
C TYR A 225 7.82 -5.85 -12.01
N ARG A 226 9.13 -6.11 -12.11
CA ARG A 226 10.17 -5.41 -11.34
C ARG A 226 10.49 -4.01 -11.85
N LYS A 227 10.01 -3.64 -13.04
CA LYS A 227 10.46 -2.41 -13.73
C LYS A 227 9.78 -1.13 -13.23
N SER A 228 8.55 -1.21 -12.71
CA SER A 228 7.85 0.00 -12.25
C SER A 228 6.81 -0.29 -11.17
N ARG A 229 6.55 0.70 -10.31
CA ARG A 229 5.46 0.65 -9.32
C ARG A 229 4.10 0.41 -10.00
N GLU A 230 3.88 1.01 -11.17
CA GLU A 230 2.65 0.79 -11.94
C GLU A 230 2.47 -0.68 -12.33
N ASN A 231 3.53 -1.38 -12.76
CA ASN A 231 3.44 -2.80 -13.09
C ASN A 231 3.19 -3.65 -11.85
N ARG A 232 3.87 -3.36 -10.72
CA ARG A 232 3.61 -4.06 -9.45
C ARG A 232 2.16 -3.90 -8.99
N GLN A 233 1.57 -2.71 -9.13
CA GLN A 233 0.15 -2.47 -8.84
C GLN A 233 -0.78 -3.24 -9.77
N LYS A 234 -0.50 -3.27 -11.09
CA LYS A 234 -1.28 -4.10 -12.03
C LYS A 234 -1.24 -5.58 -11.65
N TYR A 235 -0.11 -6.05 -11.15
CA TYR A 235 0.08 -7.43 -10.74
C TYR A 235 -0.67 -7.71 -9.45
N ALA A 236 -0.54 -6.83 -8.47
CA ALA A 236 -1.31 -6.91 -7.23
C ALA A 236 -2.82 -6.98 -7.51
N TYR A 237 -3.32 -6.15 -8.43
CA TYR A 237 -4.72 -6.18 -8.85
C TYR A 237 -5.10 -7.53 -9.50
N LEU A 238 -4.31 -8.01 -10.47
CA LEU A 238 -4.54 -9.31 -11.11
C LEU A 238 -4.55 -10.45 -10.08
N LEU A 239 -3.59 -10.46 -9.16
CA LEU A 239 -3.41 -11.48 -8.12
C LEU A 239 -4.51 -11.42 -7.05
N GLY A 240 -4.97 -10.22 -6.71
CA GLY A 240 -6.06 -10.02 -5.74
C GLY A 240 -7.40 -10.57 -6.24
N GLY A 241 -7.62 -10.55 -7.55
CA GLY A 241 -8.82 -11.11 -8.20
C GLY A 241 -8.81 -12.63 -8.40
N LEU A 242 -7.77 -13.35 -7.93
CA LEU A 242 -7.71 -14.81 -7.98
C LEU A 242 -8.59 -15.47 -6.91
N PRO A 243 -9.03 -16.72 -7.10
CA PRO A 243 -9.78 -17.47 -6.09
C PRO A 243 -8.99 -17.62 -4.79
N GLU A 244 -9.62 -17.39 -3.64
CA GLU A 244 -8.97 -17.46 -2.31
C GLU A 244 -8.31 -18.83 -2.07
N SER A 245 -8.96 -19.92 -2.47
CA SER A 245 -8.45 -21.29 -2.33
C SER A 245 -7.13 -21.53 -3.06
N GLU A 246 -6.82 -20.74 -4.09
CA GLU A 246 -5.64 -20.90 -4.93
C GLU A 246 -4.51 -19.92 -4.60
N LYS A 247 -4.79 -18.83 -3.87
CA LYS A 247 -3.83 -17.73 -3.64
C LYS A 247 -2.51 -18.22 -3.06
N ARG A 248 -2.54 -19.07 -2.04
CA ARG A 248 -1.32 -19.60 -1.41
C ARG A 248 -0.44 -20.35 -2.41
N ARG A 249 -1.04 -21.22 -3.23
CA ARG A 249 -0.33 -22.02 -4.22
C ARG A 249 0.23 -21.14 -5.34
N ILE A 250 -0.56 -20.20 -5.84
CA ILE A 250 -0.18 -19.31 -6.93
C ILE A 250 0.90 -18.31 -6.48
N PHE A 251 0.79 -17.76 -5.27
CA PHE A 251 1.79 -16.80 -4.75
C PHE A 251 3.14 -17.48 -4.54
N ARG A 252 3.14 -18.73 -4.04
CA ARG A 252 4.36 -19.54 -3.94
C ARG A 252 4.98 -19.82 -5.30
N TRP A 253 4.18 -20.28 -6.25
CA TRP A 253 4.64 -20.49 -7.63
C TRP A 253 5.24 -19.22 -8.25
N LEU A 254 4.63 -18.06 -7.99
CA LEU A 254 5.13 -16.78 -8.48
C LEU A 254 6.48 -16.42 -7.88
N ALA A 255 6.66 -16.64 -6.58
CA ALA A 255 7.94 -16.39 -5.90
C ALA A 255 9.04 -17.32 -6.41
N ASP A 256 8.75 -18.63 -6.51
CA ASP A 256 9.69 -19.63 -7.04
C ASP A 256 10.08 -19.27 -8.49
N THR A 257 9.11 -18.93 -9.32
CA THR A 257 9.33 -18.48 -10.71
C THR A 257 10.18 -17.21 -10.77
N ALA A 258 9.95 -16.26 -9.86
CA ALA A 258 10.71 -15.02 -9.81
C ALA A 258 12.16 -15.25 -9.39
N ASN A 259 12.41 -16.19 -8.47
CA ASN A 259 13.76 -16.56 -8.04
C ASN A 259 14.52 -17.31 -9.14
N ASP A 260 13.87 -18.24 -9.85
CA ASP A 260 14.48 -18.94 -11.00
C ASP A 260 14.88 -17.95 -12.11
N ILE A 261 14.03 -16.96 -12.38
CA ILE A 261 14.30 -15.92 -13.37
C ILE A 261 15.46 -15.03 -12.93
N ASP A 262 15.51 -14.63 -11.66
CA ASP A 262 16.64 -13.84 -11.14
C ASP A 262 17.95 -14.58 -11.28
N TYR A 263 17.99 -15.82 -10.81
CA TYR A 263 19.19 -16.64 -10.90
C TYR A 263 19.63 -16.84 -12.36
N TYR A 264 18.67 -17.05 -13.28
CA TYR A 264 18.97 -17.11 -14.72
C TYR A 264 19.65 -15.84 -15.23
N HIS A 265 19.15 -14.65 -14.88
CA HIS A 265 19.74 -13.38 -15.33
C HIS A 265 21.08 -13.11 -14.65
N ASP A 266 21.21 -13.38 -13.35
CA ASP A 266 22.44 -13.20 -12.58
C ASP A 266 23.56 -14.12 -13.05
N SER A 267 23.22 -15.36 -13.42
CA SER A 267 24.15 -16.33 -14.00
C SER A 267 24.40 -16.14 -15.50
N ARG A 268 23.81 -15.12 -16.13
CA ARG A 268 23.85 -14.88 -17.59
C ARG A 268 23.42 -16.09 -18.43
N GLY A 269 22.40 -16.80 -17.95
CA GLY A 269 21.86 -17.99 -18.60
C GLY A 269 22.57 -19.30 -18.22
N GLY A 270 23.25 -19.34 -17.07
CA GLY A 270 23.92 -20.54 -16.58
C GLY A 270 22.94 -21.67 -16.20
N GLN A 271 21.71 -21.33 -15.81
CA GLN A 271 20.62 -22.28 -15.61
C GLN A 271 19.71 -22.33 -16.84
N VAL A 272 19.20 -23.52 -17.20
CA VAL A 272 18.15 -23.64 -18.22
C VAL A 272 16.80 -23.52 -17.53
N ILE A 273 16.05 -22.46 -17.85
CA ILE A 273 14.66 -22.24 -17.39
C ILE A 273 13.70 -22.26 -18.59
N PRO A 274 12.40 -22.56 -18.42
CA PRO A 274 11.45 -22.49 -19.53
C PRO A 274 11.31 -21.05 -20.08
N GLU A 275 10.82 -20.91 -21.31
CA GLU A 275 10.47 -19.60 -21.87
C GLU A 275 9.20 -19.02 -21.23
N ILE A 276 8.26 -19.91 -20.89
CA ILE A 276 6.99 -19.62 -20.26
C ILE A 276 6.81 -20.59 -19.10
N PHE A 277 6.66 -20.04 -17.90
CA PHE A 277 6.20 -20.75 -16.72
C PHE A 277 4.69 -20.72 -16.71
N GLU A 278 4.05 -21.78 -16.22
CA GLU A 278 2.59 -21.82 -16.12
C GLU A 278 2.10 -22.53 -14.87
N ILE A 279 0.94 -22.08 -14.40
CA ILE A 279 0.17 -22.72 -13.34
C ILE A 279 -1.31 -22.70 -13.71
N ALA A 280 -1.91 -23.89 -13.81
CA ALA A 280 -3.33 -24.05 -14.06
C ALA A 280 -4.13 -24.13 -12.74
N PHE A 281 -5.32 -23.56 -12.73
CA PHE A 281 -6.30 -23.62 -11.63
C PHE A 281 -7.71 -23.39 -12.18
N GLU A 282 -8.69 -24.11 -11.65
CA GLU A 282 -10.07 -24.06 -12.17
C GLU A 282 -10.09 -24.20 -13.70
N ASP A 283 -10.73 -23.26 -14.40
CA ASP A 283 -10.77 -23.15 -15.87
C ASP A 283 -9.77 -22.12 -16.42
N LYS A 284 -8.70 -21.81 -15.68
CA LYS A 284 -7.73 -20.75 -15.98
C LYS A 284 -6.29 -21.25 -15.94
N VAL A 285 -5.43 -20.53 -16.64
CA VAL A 285 -3.97 -20.67 -16.59
C VAL A 285 -3.35 -19.30 -16.39
N LEU A 286 -2.51 -19.16 -15.37
CA LEU A 286 -1.63 -18.03 -15.19
C LEU A 286 -0.25 -18.39 -15.75
N THR A 287 0.29 -17.54 -16.61
CA THR A 287 1.61 -17.73 -17.21
C THR A 287 2.55 -16.61 -16.86
N ALA A 288 3.85 -16.87 -16.76
CA ALA A 288 4.91 -15.88 -16.62
C ALA A 288 5.99 -16.09 -17.69
N THR A 289 6.46 -15.02 -18.33
CA THR A 289 7.66 -15.09 -19.20
C THR A 289 8.95 -14.95 -18.38
N ARG A 290 10.12 -15.13 -19.02
CA ARG A 290 11.45 -14.85 -18.42
C ARG A 290 11.71 -13.39 -18.03
N ASP A 291 10.81 -12.48 -18.40
CA ASP A 291 10.81 -11.08 -17.95
C ASP A 291 9.77 -10.85 -16.83
N LEU A 292 9.24 -11.92 -16.24
CA LEU A 292 8.13 -11.88 -15.29
C LEU A 292 6.90 -11.14 -15.83
N ILE A 293 6.57 -11.31 -17.11
CA ILE A 293 5.32 -10.78 -17.69
C ILE A 293 4.19 -11.78 -17.41
N LEU A 294 3.22 -11.40 -16.57
CA LEU A 294 2.09 -12.25 -16.22
C LEU A 294 0.95 -12.15 -17.24
N ARG A 295 0.27 -13.26 -17.49
CA ARG A 295 -0.99 -13.28 -18.26
C ARG A 295 -1.93 -14.34 -17.70
N LEU A 296 -3.19 -13.96 -17.53
CA LEU A 296 -4.27 -14.86 -17.16
C LEU A 296 -5.09 -15.19 -18.41
N ARG A 297 -5.26 -16.48 -18.71
CA ARG A 297 -6.05 -16.98 -19.84
C ARG A 297 -6.98 -18.10 -19.40
N LYS A 298 -8.01 -18.39 -20.21
CA LYS A 298 -8.84 -19.58 -20.03
C LYS A 298 -8.01 -20.83 -20.37
N ALA A 299 -8.16 -21.90 -19.59
CA ALA A 299 -7.64 -23.22 -19.92
C ALA A 299 -8.33 -23.75 -21.18
N LEU A 300 -7.56 -24.35 -22.08
CA LEU A 300 -8.06 -24.98 -23.31
C LEU A 300 -8.71 -26.33 -23.01
#